data_AF-A0A3M1FJX8-F1
#
_entry.id   AF-A0A3M1FJX8-F1
#
_cell.length_a   1.000
_cell.length_b   1.000
_cell.length_c   1.000
_cell.angle_alpha   90.00
_cell.angle_beta   90.00
_cell.angle_gamma   90.00
#
_symmetry.space_group_name_H-M   'P 1'
#
loop_
_entity.id
_entity.type
_entity.pdbx_description
1 polymer ?
#
loop_
_entity_poly.entity_id
_entity_poly.type
_entity_poly.pdbx_seq_one_letter_code
_entity_poly.pdbx_strand_id
1 'polypeptide(L)'
;MGPKNQRNHYPLPEADRISWDEVSRRASNFGLLFQRMIGYPKRWAIDGDEKKRMWDRLVQENGNQIFRDKPFQALYAAVAERRKTLFKDLEGSGCRVRSFELRLEERLSIGFGTESALETGITLHRLYGMPYLPGSAIKGVTRHHRFFEIAERIGVRPLMPKEIERRKSARRPTPWKLLETILTTRIPEEGKA
;
A
#
# COMPACT_ATOMS: atom_id res chain seq x y z
N MET A 1 25.24 -17.28 29.42
CA MET A 1 24.85 -15.89 29.74
C MET A 1 23.96 -15.39 28.61
N GLY A 2 22.65 -15.33 28.83
CA GLY A 2 21.73 -14.75 27.85
C GLY A 2 21.99 -13.24 27.69
N PRO A 3 21.76 -12.65 26.50
CA PRO A 3 21.99 -11.23 26.31
C PRO A 3 21.10 -10.45 27.28
N LYS A 4 21.73 -9.56 28.07
CA LYS A 4 21.04 -8.67 29.01
C LYS A 4 19.89 -7.95 28.28
N ASN A 5 18.71 -8.03 28.89
CA ASN A 5 17.47 -7.41 28.47
C ASN A 5 17.66 -5.88 28.32
N GLN A 6 18.15 -5.42 27.17
CA GLN A 6 18.23 -3.99 26.88
C GLN A 6 16.80 -3.50 26.65
N ARG A 7 16.29 -2.69 27.58
CA ARG A 7 14.99 -2.02 27.42
C ARG A 7 15.02 -1.17 26.15
N ASN A 8 14.06 -1.41 25.27
CA ASN A 8 13.84 -0.56 24.11
C ASN A 8 13.43 0.84 24.58
N HIS A 9 13.86 1.86 23.86
CA HIS A 9 13.43 3.23 24.07
C HIS A 9 12.43 3.62 22.98
N TYR A 10 11.30 4.21 23.36
CA TYR A 10 10.24 4.58 22.44
C TYR A 10 10.13 6.11 22.37
N PRO A 11 10.09 6.73 21.17
CA PRO A 11 9.80 8.16 20.99
C PRO A 11 8.33 8.49 21.24
N LEU A 12 7.78 8.00 22.33
CA LEU A 12 6.40 8.22 22.75
C LEU A 12 6.42 8.96 24.09
N PRO A 13 5.40 9.78 24.39
CA PRO A 13 5.33 10.49 25.66
C PRO A 13 5.56 9.54 26.84
N GLU A 14 6.42 9.93 27.77
CA GLU A 14 6.57 9.20 29.03
C GLU A 14 5.27 9.38 29.81
N ALA A 15 4.55 8.28 29.99
CA ALA A 15 3.46 8.21 30.96
C ALA A 15 4.00 7.43 32.16
N ASP A 16 3.84 7.99 33.36
CA ASP A 16 4.44 7.52 34.62
C ASP A 16 4.18 6.03 34.97
N ARG A 17 3.26 5.36 34.26
CA ARG A 17 2.85 3.97 34.51
C ARG A 17 2.85 3.06 33.28
N ILE A 18 3.18 3.55 32.08
CA ILE A 18 3.01 2.77 30.85
C ILE A 18 4.33 2.13 30.43
N SER A 19 4.38 0.80 30.51
CA SER A 19 5.43 0.01 29.86
C SER A 19 5.09 -0.13 28.37
N TRP A 20 5.73 0.68 27.51
CA TRP A 20 5.52 0.60 26.06
C TRP A 20 5.86 -0.78 25.47
N ASP A 21 6.79 -1.51 26.09
CA ASP A 21 7.07 -2.91 25.76
C ASP A 21 5.84 -3.82 26.00
N GLU A 22 5.11 -3.62 27.11
CA GLU A 22 3.91 -4.39 27.42
C GLU A 22 2.75 -4.01 26.49
N VAL A 23 2.57 -2.71 26.22
CA VAL A 23 1.55 -2.23 25.28
C VAL A 23 1.81 -2.81 23.88
N SER A 24 3.07 -2.85 23.44
CA SER A 24 3.44 -3.43 22.15
C SER A 24 3.08 -4.91 22.07
N ARG A 25 3.28 -5.69 23.14
CA ARG A 25 2.93 -7.12 23.16
C ARG A 25 1.43 -7.39 23.15
N ARG A 26 0.62 -6.44 23.61
CA ARG A 26 -0.86 -6.56 23.65
C ARG A 26 -1.56 -5.96 22.44
N ALA A 27 -0.83 -5.26 21.56
CA ALA A 27 -1.44 -4.58 20.43
C ALA A 27 -1.97 -5.60 19.41
N SER A 28 -3.25 -5.46 19.06
CA SER A 28 -3.92 -6.28 18.04
C SER A 28 -3.93 -5.64 16.65
N ASN A 29 -3.35 -4.44 16.51
CA ASN A 29 -3.27 -3.70 15.26
C ASN A 29 -1.82 -3.63 14.80
N PHE A 30 -1.49 -4.37 13.74
CA PHE A 30 -0.14 -4.40 13.19
C PHE A 30 0.31 -3.03 12.67
N GLY A 31 -0.58 -2.22 12.10
CA GLY A 31 -0.27 -0.86 11.65
C GLY A 31 0.18 0.06 12.79
N LEU A 32 -0.45 -0.05 13.96
CA LEU A 32 -0.02 0.68 15.16
C LEU A 32 1.38 0.28 15.57
N LEU A 33 1.67 -1.02 15.60
CA LEU A 33 3.01 -1.54 15.91
C LEU A 33 4.05 -1.04 14.92
N PHE A 34 3.75 -1.23 13.63
CA PHE A 34 4.64 -0.90 12.53
C PHE A 34 4.97 0.59 12.44
N GLN A 35 3.99 1.47 12.71
CA GLN A 35 4.16 2.91 12.46
C GLN A 35 4.50 3.71 13.71
N ARG A 36 4.10 3.24 14.91
CA ARG A 36 4.16 4.05 16.13
C ARG A 36 4.88 3.36 17.29
N MET A 37 4.90 2.03 17.34
CA MET A 37 5.52 1.29 18.42
C MET A 37 6.83 0.62 17.99
N ILE A 38 7.68 1.41 17.33
CA ILE A 38 9.02 0.98 16.94
C ILE A 38 9.95 1.31 18.10
N GLY A 39 10.52 0.28 18.70
CA GLY A 39 11.50 0.43 19.77
C GLY A 39 12.88 0.73 19.21
N TYR A 40 13.51 1.81 19.68
CA TYR A 40 14.86 2.21 19.33
C TYR A 40 15.86 1.76 20.39
N PRO A 41 17.12 1.47 19.99
CA PRO A 41 18.21 1.39 20.94
C PRO A 41 18.47 2.77 21.57
N LYS A 42 19.04 2.82 22.78
CA LYS A 42 19.32 4.07 23.52
C LYS A 42 20.13 5.11 22.74
N ARG A 43 20.90 4.66 21.74
CA ARG A 43 21.72 5.51 20.88
C ARG A 43 20.94 6.24 19.78
N TRP A 44 19.63 6.03 19.66
CA TRP A 44 18.74 6.68 18.67
C TRP A 44 19.17 6.51 17.20
N ALA A 45 20.08 5.57 16.94
CA ALA A 45 20.57 5.21 15.63
C ALA A 45 20.36 3.72 15.43
N ILE A 46 19.77 3.35 14.30
CA ILE A 46 19.50 1.96 13.92
C ILE A 46 20.49 1.61 12.81
N ASP A 47 21.41 0.69 13.09
CA ASP A 47 22.29 0.14 12.06
C ASP A 47 21.62 -1.05 11.32
N GLY A 48 22.28 -1.57 10.28
CA GLY A 48 21.70 -2.63 9.43
C GLY A 48 21.33 -3.91 10.19
N ASP A 49 22.16 -4.35 11.15
CA ASP A 49 21.92 -5.58 11.91
C ASP A 49 20.85 -5.40 12.99
N GLU A 50 20.75 -4.22 13.58
CA GLU A 50 19.66 -3.86 14.49
C GLU A 50 18.34 -3.70 13.75
N LYS A 51 18.35 -3.07 12.57
CA LYS A 51 17.16 -2.93 11.72
C LYS A 51 16.58 -4.28 11.36
N LYS A 52 17.42 -5.24 10.99
CA LYS A 52 17.02 -6.62 10.69
C LYS A 52 16.41 -7.30 11.92
N ARG A 53 17.07 -7.23 13.08
CA ARG A 53 16.55 -7.82 14.33
C ARG A 53 15.20 -7.22 14.75
N MET A 54 15.04 -5.92 14.60
CA MET A 54 13.79 -5.23 14.88
C MET A 54 12.68 -5.63 13.89
N TRP A 55 13.02 -5.74 12.60
CA TRP A 55 12.10 -6.25 11.58
C TRP A 55 11.64 -7.67 11.88
N ASP A 56 12.59 -8.56 12.19
CA ASP A 56 12.32 -9.94 12.56
C ASP A 56 11.40 -9.99 13.78
N ARG A 57 11.63 -9.16 14.80
CA ARG A 57 10.75 -9.04 15.96
C ARG A 57 9.33 -8.59 15.58
N LEU A 58 9.21 -7.50 14.82
CA LEU A 58 7.91 -6.94 14.42
C LEU A 58 7.09 -7.94 13.58
N VAL A 59 7.73 -8.67 12.67
CA VAL A 59 7.05 -9.58 11.74
C VAL A 59 6.85 -10.97 12.32
N GLN A 60 7.89 -11.56 12.93
CA GLN A 60 7.86 -12.95 13.42
C GLN A 60 7.19 -13.07 14.78
N GLU A 61 7.43 -12.14 15.70
CA GLU A 61 6.87 -12.24 17.06
C GLU A 61 5.46 -11.65 17.15
N ASN A 62 5.16 -10.59 16.39
CA ASN A 62 3.89 -9.87 16.54
C ASN A 62 2.99 -9.95 15.30
N GLY A 63 3.50 -9.59 14.11
CA GLY A 63 2.66 -9.39 12.92
C GLY A 63 1.93 -10.65 12.44
N ASN A 64 2.67 -11.75 12.21
CA ASN A 64 2.07 -12.99 11.73
C ASN A 64 1.12 -13.64 12.75
N GLN A 65 1.38 -13.44 14.05
CA GLN A 65 0.52 -13.94 15.11
C GLN A 65 -0.79 -13.15 15.19
N ILE A 66 -0.72 -11.81 15.17
CA ILE A 66 -1.91 -10.95 15.17
C ILE A 66 -2.90 -11.35 14.08
N PHE A 67 -2.41 -11.62 12.87
CA PHE A 67 -3.28 -12.01 11.76
C PHE A 67 -3.84 -13.43 11.89
N ARG A 68 -3.27 -14.30 12.72
CA ARG A 68 -3.77 -15.66 12.98
C ARG A 68 -4.68 -15.73 14.21
N ASP A 69 -4.63 -14.72 15.07
CA ASP A 69 -5.39 -14.70 16.32
C ASP A 69 -6.91 -14.63 16.08
N LYS A 70 -7.67 -15.32 16.95
CA LYS A 70 -9.14 -15.40 16.87
C LYS A 70 -9.83 -14.03 16.77
N PRO A 71 -9.45 -13.00 17.54
CA PRO A 71 -10.09 -11.68 17.43
C PRO A 71 -9.89 -11.04 16.06
N PHE A 72 -8.70 -11.17 15.47
CA PHE A 72 -8.45 -10.64 14.13
C PHE A 72 -9.24 -11.42 13.07
N GLN A 73 -9.30 -12.75 13.17
CA GLN A 73 -10.11 -13.57 12.26
C GLN A 73 -11.60 -13.20 12.32
N ALA A 74 -12.14 -12.95 13.52
CA ALA A 74 -13.50 -12.46 13.69
C ALA A 74 -13.71 -11.06 13.08
N LEU A 75 -12.76 -10.14 13.28
CA LEU A 75 -12.77 -8.82 12.64
C LEU A 75 -12.74 -8.93 11.12
N TYR A 76 -11.86 -9.76 10.57
CA TYR A 76 -11.71 -9.98 9.13
C TYR A 76 -13.00 -10.52 8.51
N ALA A 77 -13.64 -11.51 9.17
CA ALA A 77 -14.93 -12.03 8.76
C ALA A 77 -16.02 -10.94 8.77
N ALA A 78 -16.09 -10.13 9.84
CA ALA A 78 -17.05 -9.03 9.92
C ALA A 78 -16.84 -7.96 8.82
N VAL A 79 -15.60 -7.64 8.48
CA VAL A 79 -15.27 -6.73 7.38
C VAL A 79 -15.66 -7.32 6.03
N ALA A 80 -15.46 -8.63 5.83
CA ALA A 80 -15.86 -9.33 4.61
C ALA A 80 -17.40 -9.31 4.44
N GLU A 81 -18.16 -9.58 5.50
CA GLU A 81 -19.63 -9.49 5.48
C GLU A 81 -20.11 -8.07 5.19
N ARG A 82 -19.52 -7.06 5.85
CA ARG A 82 -19.83 -5.65 5.56
C ARG A 82 -19.60 -5.31 4.09
N ARG A 83 -18.53 -5.82 3.48
CA ARG A 83 -18.22 -5.61 2.06
C ARG A 83 -19.26 -6.27 1.15
N LYS A 84 -19.74 -7.46 1.49
CA LYS A 84 -20.82 -8.13 0.74
C LYS A 84 -22.11 -7.31 0.76
N THR A 85 -22.50 -6.76 1.91
CA THR A 85 -23.66 -5.87 2.02
C THR A 85 -23.49 -4.64 1.14
N LEU A 86 -22.32 -3.98 1.22
CA LEU A 86 -22.03 -2.82 0.37
C LEU A 86 -22.15 -3.14 -1.13
N PHE A 87 -21.71 -4.31 -1.57
CA PHE A 87 -21.85 -4.71 -2.97
C PHE A 87 -23.32 -4.86 -3.39
N LYS A 88 -24.17 -5.45 -2.54
CA LYS A 88 -25.62 -5.56 -2.80
C LYS A 88 -26.27 -4.18 -2.88
N ASP A 89 -25.90 -3.26 -1.98
CA ASP A 89 -26.45 -1.90 -1.97
C ASP A 89 -26.08 -1.16 -3.26
N LEU A 90 -24.84 -1.33 -3.73
CA LEU A 90 -24.38 -0.77 -5.01
C LEU A 90 -25.13 -1.38 -6.20
N GLU A 91 -25.35 -2.69 -6.23
CA GLU A 91 -26.16 -3.33 -7.26
C GLU A 91 -27.61 -2.81 -7.26
N GLY A 92 -28.22 -2.66 -6.08
CA GLY A 92 -29.54 -2.07 -5.91
C GLY A 92 -29.66 -0.62 -6.39
N SER A 93 -28.57 0.14 -6.36
CA SER A 93 -28.49 1.49 -6.94
C SER A 93 -28.32 1.54 -8.47
N GLY A 94 -28.32 0.38 -9.14
CA GLY A 94 -28.12 0.28 -10.59
C GLY A 94 -26.66 0.22 -11.04
N CYS A 95 -25.70 0.12 -10.11
CA CYS A 95 -24.30 -0.10 -10.46
C CYS A 95 -24.06 -1.55 -10.88
N ARG A 96 -23.28 -1.77 -11.95
CA ARG A 96 -22.78 -3.12 -12.27
C ARG A 96 -21.61 -3.44 -11.36
N VAL A 97 -21.82 -4.37 -10.42
CA VAL A 97 -20.75 -4.85 -9.53
C VAL A 97 -20.23 -6.20 -10.04
N ARG A 98 -18.90 -6.33 -10.05
CA ARG A 98 -18.19 -7.58 -10.32
C ARG A 98 -17.12 -7.75 -9.25
N SER A 99 -17.08 -8.92 -8.65
CA SER A 99 -16.07 -9.30 -7.66
C SER A 99 -15.31 -10.52 -8.16
N PHE A 100 -14.04 -10.59 -7.80
CA PHE A 100 -13.16 -11.69 -8.10
C PHE A 100 -12.11 -11.78 -6.99
N GLU A 101 -11.56 -12.96 -6.81
CA GLU A 101 -10.49 -13.22 -5.85
C GLU A 101 -9.25 -13.66 -6.62
N LEU A 102 -8.11 -13.11 -6.24
CA LEU A 102 -6.81 -13.47 -6.80
C LEU A 102 -5.88 -13.89 -5.68
N ARG A 103 -4.99 -14.82 -5.99
CA ARG A 103 -3.83 -15.15 -5.15
C ARG A 103 -2.60 -14.49 -5.75
N LEU A 104 -1.71 -14.01 -4.87
CA LEU A 104 -0.41 -13.52 -5.29
C LEU A 104 0.45 -14.68 -5.78
N GLU A 105 0.98 -14.56 -6.99
CA GLU A 105 2.00 -15.49 -7.52
C GLU A 105 3.35 -15.25 -6.85
N GLU A 106 3.66 -13.99 -6.54
CA GLU A 106 4.94 -13.55 -5.99
C GLU A 106 4.75 -12.57 -4.83
N ARG A 107 5.86 -12.16 -4.21
CA ARG A 107 5.85 -11.16 -3.13
C ARG A 107 5.26 -9.83 -3.61
N LEU A 108 4.23 -9.36 -2.92
CA LEU A 108 3.63 -8.06 -3.17
C LEU A 108 4.05 -7.05 -2.09
N SER A 109 4.59 -5.93 -2.53
CA SER A 109 4.82 -4.76 -1.68
C SER A 109 4.07 -3.57 -2.23
N ILE A 110 3.33 -2.87 -1.37
CA ILE A 110 2.54 -1.69 -1.71
C ILE A 110 2.92 -0.59 -0.74
N GLY A 111 3.14 0.63 -1.24
CA GLY A 111 3.47 1.77 -0.39
C GLY A 111 4.93 1.82 0.04
N PHE A 112 5.84 1.25 -0.74
CA PHE A 112 7.27 1.23 -0.43
C PHE A 112 7.88 2.63 -0.23
N GLY A 113 7.37 3.61 -0.98
CA GLY A 113 7.77 5.02 -0.87
C GLY A 113 7.02 5.81 0.22
N THR A 114 6.22 5.17 1.07
CA THR A 114 5.61 5.85 2.21
C THR A 114 6.66 6.06 3.30
N GLU A 115 6.68 7.26 3.89
CA GLU A 115 7.58 7.57 4.99
C GLU A 115 7.39 6.60 6.15
N SER A 116 8.50 6.02 6.57
CA SER A 116 8.56 5.05 7.66
C SER A 116 9.89 5.20 8.37
N ALA A 117 9.87 5.06 9.69
CA ALA A 117 11.08 4.96 10.51
C ALA A 117 11.98 3.78 10.10
N LEU A 118 11.44 2.82 9.35
CA LEU A 118 12.18 1.69 8.80
C LEU A 118 12.71 1.96 7.38
N GLU A 119 12.65 3.21 6.90
CA GLU A 119 13.02 3.68 5.54
C GLU A 119 12.17 3.09 4.41
N THR A 120 11.56 1.93 4.61
CA THR A 120 10.65 1.27 3.68
C THR A 120 9.27 1.19 4.30
N GLY A 121 8.30 1.78 3.62
CA GLY A 121 6.91 1.76 4.06
C GLY A 121 6.12 0.56 3.53
N ILE A 122 4.95 0.34 4.13
CA ILE A 122 3.93 -0.58 3.63
C ILE A 122 2.55 0.04 3.85
N THR A 123 1.67 -0.13 2.86
CA THR A 123 0.29 0.34 2.94
C THR A 123 -0.54 -0.59 3.83
N LEU A 124 -0.83 -0.12 5.04
CA LEU A 124 -1.65 -0.82 6.03
C LEU A 124 -2.96 -0.07 6.26
N HIS A 125 -4.05 -0.81 6.44
CA HIS A 125 -5.34 -0.22 6.74
C HIS A 125 -5.33 0.36 8.15
N ARG A 126 -5.50 1.68 8.28
CA ARG A 126 -5.37 2.39 9.57
C ARG A 126 -6.18 1.76 10.71
N LEU A 127 -7.43 1.37 10.44
CA LEU A 127 -8.33 0.82 11.47
C LEU A 127 -8.10 -0.68 11.74
N TYR A 128 -7.60 -1.44 10.77
CA TYR A 128 -7.57 -2.91 10.85
C TYR A 128 -6.16 -3.48 10.93
N GLY A 129 -5.13 -2.66 10.69
CA GLY A 129 -3.72 -3.06 10.72
C GLY A 129 -3.29 -3.99 9.58
N MET A 130 -4.22 -4.51 8.76
CA MET A 130 -3.90 -5.42 7.67
C MET A 130 -3.42 -4.70 6.41
N PRO A 131 -2.51 -5.29 5.63
CA PRO A 131 -2.14 -4.76 4.33
C PRO A 131 -3.34 -4.77 3.37
N TYR A 132 -3.44 -3.76 2.51
CA TYR A 132 -4.50 -3.70 1.50
C TYR A 132 -4.02 -3.04 0.21
N LEU A 133 -4.72 -3.35 -0.89
CA LEU A 133 -4.56 -2.69 -2.18
C LEU A 133 -5.45 -1.45 -2.25
N PRO A 134 -4.90 -0.23 -2.37
CA PRO A 134 -5.71 0.96 -2.60
C PRO A 134 -6.46 0.88 -3.92
N GLY A 135 -7.72 1.31 -3.94
CA GLY A 135 -8.52 1.38 -5.17
C GLY A 135 -7.87 2.27 -6.25
N SER A 136 -7.15 3.31 -5.84
CA SER A 136 -6.37 4.17 -6.74
C SER A 136 -5.21 3.42 -7.42
N ALA A 137 -4.54 2.50 -6.72
CA ALA A 137 -3.48 1.68 -7.29
C ALA A 137 -4.05 0.71 -8.34
N ILE A 138 -5.17 0.04 -8.03
CA ILE A 138 -5.87 -0.85 -8.97
C ILE A 138 -6.36 -0.07 -10.20
N LYS A 139 -6.98 1.09 -10.00
CA LYS A 139 -7.42 1.96 -11.09
C LYS A 139 -6.25 2.44 -11.96
N GLY A 140 -5.12 2.78 -11.34
CA GLY A 140 -3.91 3.22 -12.03
C GLY A 140 -3.32 2.12 -12.92
N VAL A 141 -3.11 0.91 -12.38
CA VAL A 141 -2.51 -0.20 -13.13
C VAL A 141 -3.42 -0.67 -14.26
N THR A 142 -4.72 -0.78 -14.02
CA THR A 142 -5.70 -1.18 -15.06
C THR A 142 -5.79 -0.14 -16.17
N ARG A 143 -5.82 1.16 -15.83
CA ARG A 143 -5.74 2.25 -16.83
C ARG A 143 -4.46 2.14 -17.65
N HIS A 144 -3.32 1.96 -17.02
CA HIS A 144 -2.03 1.92 -17.70
C HIS A 144 -1.92 0.70 -18.63
N HIS A 145 -2.35 -0.47 -18.16
CA HIS A 145 -2.39 -1.68 -18.97
C HIS A 145 -3.29 -1.51 -20.20
N ARG A 146 -4.52 -1.01 -20.01
CA ARG A 146 -5.44 -0.77 -21.13
C ARG A 146 -4.91 0.29 -22.12
N PHE A 147 -4.24 1.32 -21.61
CA PHE A 147 -3.60 2.32 -22.46
C PHE A 147 -2.52 1.68 -23.34
N PHE A 148 -1.70 0.80 -22.77
CA PHE A 148 -0.67 0.06 -23.49
C PHE A 148 -1.26 -0.84 -24.58
N GLU A 149 -2.28 -1.64 -24.25
CA GLU A 149 -2.98 -2.48 -25.23
C GLU A 149 -3.53 -1.68 -26.41
N ILE A 150 -4.13 -0.51 -26.15
CA ILE A 150 -4.64 0.36 -27.20
C ILE A 150 -3.49 0.86 -28.07
N ALA A 151 -2.40 1.34 -27.46
CA ALA A 151 -1.23 1.85 -28.17
C ALA A 151 -0.62 0.78 -29.10
N GLU A 152 -0.49 -0.46 -28.62
CA GLU A 152 0.00 -1.58 -29.44
C GLU A 152 -0.91 -1.88 -30.63
N ARG A 153 -2.23 -1.96 -30.40
CA ARG A 153 -3.22 -2.25 -31.45
C ARG A 153 -3.23 -1.24 -32.59
N ILE A 154 -2.94 0.03 -32.30
CA ILE A 154 -2.88 1.10 -33.30
C ILE A 154 -1.46 1.39 -33.80
N GLY A 155 -0.46 0.60 -33.40
CA GLY A 155 0.93 0.74 -33.85
C GLY A 155 1.69 1.92 -33.25
N VAL A 156 1.25 2.48 -32.11
CA VAL A 156 1.95 3.57 -31.41
C VAL A 156 3.08 2.98 -30.57
N ARG A 157 4.28 2.93 -31.16
CA ARG A 157 5.47 2.38 -30.49
C ARG A 157 5.99 3.27 -29.34
N PRO A 158 6.58 2.69 -28.29
CA PRO A 158 7.36 3.41 -27.29
C PRO A 158 8.54 4.16 -27.94
N LEU A 159 8.92 5.30 -27.37
CA LEU A 159 10.08 6.06 -27.81
C LEU A 159 11.32 5.70 -27.00
N MET A 160 12.48 5.69 -27.66
CA MET A 160 13.78 5.55 -26.98
C MET A 160 14.10 6.81 -26.14
N PRO A 161 14.88 6.71 -25.05
CA PRO A 161 15.21 7.85 -24.19
C PRO A 161 15.75 9.08 -24.94
N LYS A 162 16.68 8.88 -25.89
CA LYS A 162 17.25 9.98 -26.71
C LYS A 162 16.19 10.70 -27.55
N GLU A 163 15.20 9.97 -28.06
CA GLU A 163 14.10 10.52 -28.86
C GLU A 163 13.15 11.36 -27.99
N ILE A 164 12.91 10.92 -26.75
CA ILE A 164 12.12 11.65 -25.76
C ILE A 164 12.79 12.98 -25.43
N GLU A 165 14.10 12.98 -25.21
CA GLU A 165 14.88 14.17 -24.87
C GLU A 165 14.92 15.20 -26.01
N ARG A 166 15.10 14.74 -27.26
CA ARG A 166 15.00 15.58 -28.46
C ARG A 166 13.63 16.25 -28.58
N ARG A 167 12.55 15.50 -28.32
CA ARG A 167 11.18 16.03 -28.37
C ARG A 167 10.88 17.01 -27.24
N LYS A 168 11.35 16.74 -26.02
CA LYS A 168 11.25 17.67 -24.88
C LYS A 168 11.91 19.01 -25.21
N SER A 169 13.13 18.97 -25.74
CA SER A 169 13.89 20.17 -26.16
C SER A 169 13.14 20.96 -27.25
N ALA A 170 12.53 20.26 -28.21
CA ALA A 170 11.72 20.85 -29.26
C ALA A 170 10.28 21.23 -28.82
N ARG A 171 9.92 21.08 -27.54
CA ARG A 171 8.55 21.28 -27.00
C ARG A 171 7.47 20.51 -27.76
N ARG A 172 7.81 19.33 -28.31
CA ARG A 172 6.89 18.46 -29.05
C ARG A 172 6.36 17.34 -28.15
N PRO A 173 5.04 17.08 -28.11
CA PRO A 173 4.50 15.98 -27.34
C PRO A 173 4.96 14.62 -27.89
N THR A 174 5.00 13.61 -27.01
CA THR A 174 5.27 12.22 -27.42
C THR A 174 4.02 11.61 -28.06
N PRO A 175 4.16 10.60 -28.93
CA PRO A 175 3.00 9.87 -29.46
C PRO A 175 2.08 9.32 -28.37
N TRP A 176 2.65 8.83 -27.26
CA TRP A 176 1.89 8.40 -26.09
C TRP A 176 1.13 9.56 -25.43
N LYS A 177 1.74 10.75 -25.31
CA LYS A 177 1.03 11.90 -24.75
C LYS A 177 -0.12 12.36 -25.64
N LEU A 178 0.08 12.36 -26.96
CA LEU A 178 -0.98 12.65 -27.93
C LEU A 178 -2.12 11.63 -27.83
N LEU A 179 -1.79 10.33 -27.78
CA LEU A 179 -2.78 9.27 -27.61
C LEU A 179 -3.57 9.44 -26.30
N GLU A 180 -2.89 9.75 -25.20
CA GLU A 180 -3.55 10.00 -23.92
C GLU A 180 -4.51 11.19 -24.03
N THR A 181 -4.09 12.29 -24.65
CA THR A 181 -4.96 13.45 -24.89
C THR A 181 -6.17 13.06 -25.73
N ILE A 182 -5.99 12.32 -26.82
CA ILE A 182 -7.11 11.87 -27.68
C ILE A 182 -8.10 11.00 -26.90
N LEU A 183 -7.62 10.05 -26.11
CA LEU A 183 -8.48 9.13 -25.34
C LEU A 183 -9.19 9.79 -24.16
N THR A 184 -8.71 10.94 -23.69
CA THR A 184 -9.26 11.64 -22.51
C THR A 184 -10.07 12.88 -22.86
N THR A 185 -9.85 13.44 -24.05
CA THR A 185 -10.66 14.54 -24.58
C THR A 185 -12.04 13.99 -24.91
N ARG A 186 -13.11 14.62 -24.37
CA ARG A 186 -14.47 14.27 -24.76
C ARG A 186 -14.63 14.62 -26.24
N ILE A 187 -15.08 13.66 -27.04
CA ILE A 187 -15.56 13.94 -28.39
C ILE A 187 -16.79 14.84 -28.20
N PRO A 188 -16.82 16.06 -28.75
CA PRO A 188 -18.04 16.87 -28.75
C PRO A 188 -19.17 16.04 -29.38
N GLU A 189 -20.34 15.99 -28.75
CA GLU A 189 -21.48 15.42 -29.45
C GLU A 189 -21.70 16.25 -30.72
N GLU A 190 -21.61 15.60 -31.88
CA GLU A 190 -21.90 16.22 -33.17
C GLU A 190 -23.34 16.77 -33.10
N GLY A 191 -23.51 18.09 -32.99
CA GLY A 191 -24.84 18.70 -33.06
C GLY A 191 -25.18 19.90 -32.17
N LYS A 192 -24.22 20.68 -31.67
CA LYS A 192 -24.51 22.06 -31.20
C LYS A 192 -23.47 23.03 -31.72
N ALA A 193 -23.72 23.53 -32.93
CA ALA A 193 -23.25 24.83 -33.39
C ALA A 193 -23.98 25.95 -32.62
#